data_AF-A0A4Q3RXJ7-F1
#
_entry.id   AF-A0A4Q3RXJ7-F1
#
_cell.length_a   1.000
_cell.length_b   1.000
_cell.length_c   1.000
_cell.angle_alpha   90.00
_cell.angle_beta   90.00
_cell.angle_gamma   90.00
#
_symmetry.space_group_name_H-M   'P 1'
#
loop_
_entity.id
_entity.type
_entity.pdbx_description
1 polymer ?
#
loop_
_entity_poly.entity_id
_entity_poly.type
_entity_poly.pdbx_seq_one_letter_code
_entity_poly.pdbx_strand_id
1 'polypeptide(L)'
;MQFSHVRTLLLAGLCITAGGCKKGGDDPTPPPPPPAAALALLSAQLDNAPANASAVNYNVRPTAVLKLSFNNAVKRATVAGNISLLENGVGTVPVTTSYERNDSVIVLSSTAPLKYLTRYTASAGSGLQSVNSGSLASARSFTLQTQIDSSRKFPLISDDALLDKVQQQTFKYFWDFGHPVSGLARERNSSGDVVTSGGSGFAIMAIITAIHRGFITRSQGFTRLQTMVAFLKNTAQTFHGAYPHWLNGSTGAVVPFSQKDNGADLVETSYLVQGLLCARQYFDASGAEATLRTDINTICNRVEWDWFRNGGQNTLYWHWSPNYNWEMNLQIRGWNECLVTYVLAASSTTHGIPAAVYNNGWKGSASYLNGNTYYGYTLPLGPAQGGPLFFSHYSFMGINPNGLLDASANYATQTRNHTLINYNYSRSNPQNYFGYSDSVWGLTASDIQNGYTASSPTNDVGVIAPTAALASFPYTPAESMAALKFYYYVLGDKLFKEYG
;
A
#
# COMPACT_ATOMS: atom_id res chain seq x y z
N MET A 1 -40.56 55.74 23.38
CA MET A 1 -40.65 57.21 23.24
C MET A 1 -40.32 57.57 21.80
N GLN A 2 -41.04 58.54 21.20
CA GLN A 2 -40.80 59.20 19.88
C GLN A 2 -40.77 58.28 18.62
N PHE A 3 -41.56 58.47 17.55
CA PHE A 3 -41.75 59.62 16.62
C PHE A 3 -40.51 59.92 15.75
N SER A 4 -40.53 60.19 14.44
CA SER A 4 -41.58 60.30 13.37
C SER A 4 -40.92 59.94 12.00
N HIS A 5 -41.51 59.42 10.91
CA HIS A 5 -42.87 59.31 10.33
C HIS A 5 -43.31 60.50 9.42
N VAL A 6 -43.96 60.21 8.26
CA VAL A 6 -44.48 61.09 7.15
C VAL A 6 -43.39 61.90 6.36
N ARG A 7 -43.42 62.19 5.03
CA ARG A 7 -44.52 62.50 4.06
C ARG A 7 -44.28 62.14 2.57
N THR A 8 -45.41 62.01 1.86
CA THR A 8 -45.61 62.02 0.40
C THR A 8 -45.56 63.43 -0.20
N LEU A 9 -45.29 63.57 -1.51
CA LEU A 9 -45.76 64.69 -2.33
C LEU A 9 -45.91 64.30 -3.82
N LEU A 10 -47.08 64.57 -4.40
CA LEU A 10 -47.28 64.62 -5.86
C LEU A 10 -47.00 66.04 -6.35
N LEU A 11 -46.55 66.17 -7.60
CA LEU A 11 -46.75 67.39 -8.37
C LEU A 11 -47.16 67.01 -9.80
N ALA A 12 -48.19 67.67 -10.33
CA ALA A 12 -48.63 67.52 -11.71
C ALA A 12 -48.33 68.81 -12.49
N GLY A 13 -47.84 68.69 -13.72
CA GLY A 13 -47.58 69.79 -14.65
C GLY A 13 -48.16 69.46 -16.02
N LEU A 14 -48.80 70.44 -16.67
CA LEU A 14 -49.59 70.27 -17.89
C LEU A 14 -48.99 71.12 -19.03
N CYS A 15 -49.21 70.70 -20.28
CA CYS A 15 -48.97 71.46 -21.52
C CYS A 15 -47.47 71.76 -21.84
N ILE A 16 -46.98 71.72 -23.09
CA ILE A 16 -47.62 71.96 -24.41
C ILE A 16 -46.97 71.07 -25.50
N THR A 17 -47.67 70.89 -26.63
CA THR A 17 -47.19 70.16 -27.82
C THR A 17 -46.29 71.00 -28.74
N ALA A 18 -45.25 70.39 -29.31
CA ALA A 18 -44.59 70.87 -30.52
C ALA A 18 -44.48 69.71 -31.54
N GLY A 19 -45.00 69.90 -32.76
CA GLY A 19 -45.07 68.86 -33.78
C GLY A 19 -43.84 68.80 -34.68
N GLY A 20 -43.41 67.59 -35.05
CA GLY A 20 -42.28 67.37 -35.95
C GLY A 20 -42.48 66.13 -36.83
N CYS A 21 -43.10 66.30 -37.99
CA CYS A 21 -43.32 65.20 -38.94
C CYS A 21 -42.02 64.83 -39.67
N LYS A 22 -41.60 63.56 -39.58
CA LYS A 22 -40.74 62.91 -40.57
C LYS A 22 -41.41 61.64 -41.09
N LYS A 23 -41.19 61.33 -42.36
CA LYS A 23 -41.82 60.21 -43.06
C LYS A 23 -41.35 58.87 -42.51
N GLY A 24 -42.23 57.87 -42.56
CA GLY A 24 -41.93 56.52 -42.13
C GLY A 24 -40.92 55.81 -43.04
N GLY A 25 -40.19 54.88 -42.44
CA GLY A 25 -39.59 53.72 -43.09
C GLY A 25 -39.94 52.53 -42.21
N ASP A 26 -40.86 51.68 -42.67
CA ASP A 26 -41.24 50.46 -41.96
C ASP A 26 -40.17 49.39 -42.20
N ASP A 27 -38.99 49.57 -41.59
CA ASP A 27 -38.09 48.44 -41.33
C ASP A 27 -38.84 47.49 -40.38
N PRO A 28 -39.10 46.23 -40.77
CA PRO A 28 -39.73 45.28 -39.88
C PRO A 28 -38.80 45.07 -38.68
N THR A 29 -39.27 45.41 -37.48
CA THR A 29 -38.55 45.13 -36.25
C THR A 29 -38.19 43.65 -36.23
N PRO A 30 -36.89 43.29 -36.07
CA PRO A 30 -36.50 41.88 -36.07
C PRO A 30 -37.34 41.12 -35.05
N PRO A 31 -37.88 39.94 -35.40
CA PRO A 31 -38.70 39.18 -34.47
C PRO A 31 -37.88 38.95 -33.18
N PRO A 32 -38.49 39.13 -32.00
CA PRO A 32 -37.77 39.07 -30.74
C PRO A 32 -36.97 37.77 -30.67
N PRO A 33 -35.67 37.81 -30.31
CA PRO A 33 -34.79 36.65 -30.44
C PRO A 33 -35.40 35.46 -29.70
N PRO A 34 -35.42 34.26 -30.31
CA PRO A 34 -36.10 33.11 -29.74
C PRO A 34 -35.59 32.85 -28.31
N PRO A 35 -36.48 32.50 -27.35
CA PRO A 35 -36.11 32.39 -25.95
C PRO A 35 -34.86 31.54 -25.73
N ALA A 36 -33.96 31.99 -24.86
CA ALA A 36 -32.63 31.42 -24.69
C ALA A 36 -32.70 29.93 -24.27
N ALA A 37 -32.63 29.04 -25.26
CA ALA A 37 -32.80 27.61 -25.06
C ALA A 37 -31.64 27.05 -24.23
N ALA A 38 -31.93 26.74 -22.96
CA ALA A 38 -30.94 26.28 -22.00
C ALA A 38 -30.21 25.03 -22.50
N LEU A 39 -28.88 25.07 -22.44
CA LEU A 39 -28.06 23.94 -22.86
C LEU A 39 -28.07 22.88 -21.75
N ALA A 40 -28.37 21.64 -22.11
CA ALA A 40 -28.35 20.50 -21.21
C ALA A 40 -27.54 19.37 -21.84
N LEU A 41 -26.59 18.81 -21.09
CA LEU A 41 -25.88 17.60 -21.48
C LEU A 41 -26.84 16.41 -21.33
N LEU A 42 -27.16 15.75 -22.44
CA LEU A 42 -28.02 14.56 -22.50
C LEU A 42 -27.23 13.29 -22.19
N SER A 43 -26.02 13.18 -22.71
CA SER A 43 -25.13 12.04 -22.47
C SER A 43 -23.67 12.39 -22.72
N ALA A 44 -22.78 11.62 -22.09
CA ALA A 44 -21.36 11.63 -22.38
C ALA A 44 -20.89 10.20 -22.71
N GLN A 45 -19.92 10.07 -23.61
CA GLN A 45 -19.35 8.79 -24.02
C GLN A 45 -17.83 8.88 -24.11
N LEU A 46 -17.13 7.87 -23.58
CA LEU A 46 -15.71 7.66 -23.79
C LEU A 46 -15.55 6.58 -24.87
N ASP A 47 -15.00 6.98 -26.01
CA ASP A 47 -15.05 6.24 -27.26
C ASP A 47 -16.49 5.86 -27.65
N ASN A 48 -16.92 4.63 -27.34
CA ASN A 48 -18.26 4.11 -27.61
C ASN A 48 -19.01 3.70 -26.31
N ALA A 49 -18.40 3.84 -25.14
CA ALA A 49 -18.98 3.46 -23.85
C ALA A 49 -19.56 4.68 -23.11
N PRO A 50 -20.62 4.56 -22.29
CA PRO A 50 -21.12 5.67 -21.47
C PRO A 50 -20.05 6.18 -20.50
N ALA A 51 -19.88 7.50 -20.41
CA ALA A 51 -18.97 8.15 -19.45
C ALA A 51 -19.72 8.54 -18.18
N ASN A 52 -19.23 8.10 -17.02
CA ASN A 52 -19.83 8.39 -15.72
C ASN A 52 -19.26 9.70 -15.13
N ALA A 53 -20.13 10.63 -14.75
CA ALA A 53 -19.74 11.89 -14.10
C ALA A 53 -19.63 11.77 -12.55
N SER A 54 -20.15 10.69 -11.98
CA SER A 54 -20.23 10.45 -10.52
C SER A 54 -19.24 9.39 -10.03
N ALA A 55 -18.41 8.82 -10.90
CA ALA A 55 -17.39 7.82 -10.58
C ALA A 55 -16.13 8.02 -11.44
N VAL A 56 -15.04 7.33 -11.09
CA VAL A 56 -13.84 7.27 -11.92
C VAL A 56 -14.08 6.32 -13.10
N ASN A 57 -13.85 6.82 -14.31
CA ASN A 57 -13.86 6.03 -15.53
C ASN A 57 -12.50 5.36 -15.66
N TYR A 58 -12.42 4.07 -15.32
CA TYR A 58 -11.20 3.29 -15.36
C TYR A 58 -10.90 2.72 -16.75
N ASN A 59 -9.66 2.25 -16.93
CA ASN A 59 -9.18 1.61 -18.16
C ASN A 59 -9.32 2.46 -19.44
N VAL A 60 -9.21 3.79 -19.31
CA VAL A 60 -9.35 4.72 -20.44
C VAL A 60 -8.12 4.65 -21.34
N ARG A 61 -8.32 4.53 -22.65
CA ARG A 61 -7.22 4.46 -23.63
C ARG A 61 -6.47 5.81 -23.69
N PRO A 62 -5.14 5.85 -23.91
CA PRO A 62 -4.38 7.09 -24.10
C PRO A 62 -4.91 8.00 -25.20
N THR A 63 -5.58 7.43 -26.21
CA THR A 63 -6.17 8.12 -27.36
C THR A 63 -7.69 8.12 -27.33
N ALA A 64 -8.30 7.92 -26.15
CA ALA A 64 -9.74 7.89 -26.01
C ALA A 64 -10.38 9.26 -26.30
N VAL A 65 -11.54 9.23 -26.94
CA VAL A 65 -12.29 10.42 -27.34
C VAL A 65 -13.48 10.63 -26.40
N LEU A 66 -13.64 11.81 -25.80
CA LEU A 66 -14.81 12.15 -25.00
C LEU A 66 -15.85 12.87 -25.87
N LYS A 67 -16.98 12.22 -26.13
CA LYS A 67 -18.12 12.82 -26.81
C LYS A 67 -19.13 13.35 -25.80
N LEU A 68 -19.51 14.62 -25.91
CA LEU A 68 -20.51 15.28 -25.08
C LEU A 68 -21.72 15.65 -25.95
N SER A 69 -22.85 14.98 -25.74
CA SER A 69 -24.09 15.19 -26.50
C SER A 69 -25.05 16.09 -25.75
N PHE A 70 -25.54 17.14 -26.39
CA PHE A 70 -26.40 18.17 -25.81
C PHE A 70 -27.79 18.21 -26.46
N ASN A 71 -28.75 18.85 -25.79
CA ASN A 71 -30.12 19.05 -26.27
C ASN A 71 -30.26 20.07 -27.41
N ASN A 72 -29.22 20.86 -27.67
CA ASN A 72 -29.19 21.92 -28.68
C ASN A 72 -27.79 22.02 -29.30
N ALA A 73 -27.69 22.62 -30.49
CA ALA A 73 -26.42 22.98 -31.11
C ALA A 73 -25.61 23.95 -30.22
N VAL A 74 -24.31 23.70 -30.08
CA VAL A 74 -23.40 24.47 -29.22
C VAL A 74 -22.78 25.66 -29.97
N LYS A 75 -22.75 26.82 -29.32
CA LYS A 75 -22.12 28.05 -29.82
C LYS A 75 -20.60 27.92 -29.74
N ARG A 76 -19.97 27.46 -30.82
CA ARG A 76 -18.52 27.15 -30.94
C ARG A 76 -17.58 28.16 -30.26
N ALA A 77 -17.87 29.46 -30.36
CA ALA A 77 -17.07 30.53 -29.74
C ALA A 77 -16.97 30.42 -28.19
N THR A 78 -17.89 29.73 -27.53
CA THR A 78 -17.85 29.50 -26.06
C THR A 78 -17.07 28.24 -25.67
N VAL A 79 -16.76 27.35 -26.61
CA VAL A 79 -16.19 26.01 -26.34
C VAL A 79 -14.76 26.10 -25.79
N ALA A 80 -13.89 26.87 -26.44
CA ALA A 80 -12.47 26.96 -26.07
C ALA A 80 -12.21 27.51 -24.65
N GLY A 81 -13.14 28.30 -24.10
CA GLY A 81 -13.07 28.81 -22.73
C GLY A 81 -13.81 27.96 -21.68
N ASN A 82 -14.51 26.90 -22.09
CA ASN A 82 -15.35 26.09 -21.19
C ASN A 82 -15.10 24.58 -21.26
N ILE A 83 -14.44 24.06 -22.29
CA ILE A 83 -14.00 22.66 -22.34
C ILE A 83 -12.52 22.58 -21.96
N SER A 84 -12.18 21.73 -21.00
CA SER A 84 -10.80 21.51 -20.55
C SER A 84 -10.51 20.05 -20.19
N LEU A 85 -9.22 19.71 -20.16
CA LEU A 85 -8.69 18.43 -19.71
C LEU A 85 -7.47 18.69 -18.83
N LEU A 86 -7.49 18.20 -17.59
CA LEU A 86 -6.46 18.47 -16.59
C LEU A 86 -5.79 17.17 -16.11
N GLU A 87 -4.49 17.04 -16.28
CA GLU A 87 -3.66 15.98 -15.68
C GLU A 87 -3.59 16.15 -14.17
N ASN A 88 -3.90 15.08 -13.44
CA ASN A 88 -3.98 15.02 -11.97
C ASN A 88 -4.81 16.17 -11.35
N GLY A 89 -5.77 16.72 -12.12
CA GLY A 89 -6.62 17.85 -11.71
C GLY A 89 -5.98 19.23 -11.77
N VAL A 90 -4.71 19.36 -12.21
CA VAL A 90 -3.96 20.65 -12.17
C VAL A 90 -3.26 20.99 -13.48
N GLY A 91 -2.62 20.02 -14.15
CA GLY A 91 -1.82 20.29 -15.35
C GLY A 91 -2.65 20.34 -16.63
N THR A 92 -2.79 21.52 -17.26
CA THR A 92 -3.56 21.67 -18.51
C THR A 92 -3.02 20.78 -19.63
N VAL A 93 -3.86 19.89 -20.16
CA VAL A 93 -3.57 19.08 -21.35
C VAL A 93 -4.11 19.81 -22.58
N PRO A 94 -3.30 20.04 -23.64
CA PRO A 94 -3.78 20.60 -24.88
C PRO A 94 -4.76 19.64 -25.58
N VAL A 95 -5.87 20.19 -26.07
CA VAL A 95 -6.99 19.44 -26.66
C VAL A 95 -7.45 20.03 -27.98
N THR A 96 -7.95 19.17 -28.86
CA THR A 96 -8.74 19.54 -30.04
C THR A 96 -10.22 19.31 -29.77
N THR A 97 -11.07 20.15 -30.36
CA THR A 97 -12.52 19.93 -30.39
C THR A 97 -13.01 19.89 -31.83
N SER A 98 -13.82 18.88 -32.16
CA SER A 98 -14.60 18.81 -33.39
C SER A 98 -16.08 18.63 -33.04
N TYR A 99 -16.94 18.62 -34.06
CA TYR A 99 -18.38 18.76 -33.89
C TYR A 99 -19.13 17.72 -34.72
N GLU A 100 -20.09 17.05 -34.10
CA GLU A 100 -20.97 16.06 -34.75
C GLU A 100 -22.45 16.48 -34.59
N ARG A 101 -23.32 15.92 -35.44
CA ARG A 101 -24.79 16.10 -35.40
C ARG A 101 -25.21 17.58 -35.33
N ASN A 102 -24.83 18.39 -36.32
CA ASN A 102 -25.16 19.82 -36.41
C ASN A 102 -24.78 20.59 -35.12
N ASP A 103 -23.55 20.39 -34.66
CA ASP A 103 -22.95 20.99 -33.46
C ASP A 103 -23.65 20.65 -32.12
N SER A 104 -24.61 19.72 -32.09
CA SER A 104 -25.20 19.21 -30.84
C SER A 104 -24.30 18.24 -30.08
N VAL A 105 -23.20 17.78 -30.70
CA VAL A 105 -22.20 16.93 -30.05
C VAL A 105 -20.83 17.60 -30.16
N ILE A 106 -20.18 17.83 -29.01
CA ILE A 106 -18.74 18.17 -28.96
C ILE A 106 -17.95 16.86 -28.89
N VAL A 107 -16.91 16.75 -29.70
CA VAL A 107 -15.98 15.64 -29.72
C VAL A 107 -14.63 16.16 -29.23
N LEU A 108 -14.18 15.71 -28.05
CA LEU A 108 -12.97 16.16 -27.37
C LEU A 108 -11.88 15.09 -27.44
N SER A 109 -10.70 15.48 -27.92
CA SER A 109 -9.50 14.64 -27.99
C SER A 109 -8.27 15.41 -27.48
N SER A 110 -7.29 14.73 -26.88
CA SER A 110 -5.99 15.35 -26.60
C SER A 110 -5.14 15.47 -27.87
N THR A 111 -4.24 16.46 -27.95
CA THR A 111 -3.36 16.65 -29.13
C THR A 111 -2.28 15.57 -29.25
N ALA A 112 -1.99 14.88 -28.15
CA ALA A 112 -1.06 13.76 -28.04
C ALA A 112 -1.67 12.67 -27.14
N PRO A 113 -1.20 11.40 -27.22
CA PRO A 113 -1.66 10.34 -26.32
C PRO A 113 -1.43 10.70 -24.85
N LEU A 114 -2.43 10.49 -24.00
CA LEU A 114 -2.35 10.68 -22.56
C LEU A 114 -1.36 9.69 -21.92
N LYS A 115 -0.78 10.06 -20.77
CA LYS A 115 0.10 9.15 -20.03
C LYS A 115 -0.72 7.99 -19.48
N TYR A 116 -0.15 6.78 -19.54
CA TYR A 116 -0.74 5.58 -18.92
C TYR A 116 -0.75 5.67 -17.39
N LEU A 117 -1.64 4.92 -16.73
CA LEU A 117 -1.83 4.91 -15.27
C LEU A 117 -1.94 6.30 -14.61
N THR A 118 -2.39 7.30 -15.35
CA THR A 118 -2.46 8.70 -14.91
C THR A 118 -3.91 9.15 -14.82
N ARG A 119 -4.22 9.99 -13.83
CA ARG A 119 -5.57 10.52 -13.62
C ARG A 119 -5.75 11.80 -14.44
N TYR A 120 -6.89 11.94 -15.08
CA TYR A 120 -7.28 13.15 -15.80
C TYR A 120 -8.69 13.59 -15.40
N THR A 121 -8.97 14.88 -15.44
CA THR A 121 -10.32 15.43 -15.27
C THR A 121 -10.71 16.18 -16.52
N ALA A 122 -11.68 15.67 -17.26
CA ALA A 122 -12.28 16.36 -18.40
C ALA A 122 -13.50 17.17 -17.93
N SER A 123 -13.63 18.43 -18.33
CA SER A 123 -14.66 19.34 -17.81
C SER A 123 -15.39 20.10 -18.90
N ALA A 124 -16.67 20.39 -18.67
CA ALA A 124 -17.50 21.32 -19.42
C ALA A 124 -18.13 22.34 -18.46
N GLY A 125 -17.68 23.60 -18.56
CA GLY A 125 -18.08 24.72 -17.72
C GLY A 125 -19.47 25.29 -18.05
N SER A 126 -20.08 25.96 -17.07
CA SER A 126 -21.42 26.58 -17.20
C SER A 126 -21.47 27.78 -18.15
N GLY A 127 -20.33 28.33 -18.58
CA GLY A 127 -20.26 29.37 -19.62
C GLY A 127 -20.40 28.83 -21.05
N LEU A 128 -20.49 27.51 -21.23
CA LEU A 128 -20.79 26.88 -22.51
C LEU A 128 -22.24 27.20 -22.91
N GLN A 129 -22.47 27.71 -24.11
CA GLN A 129 -23.80 28.16 -24.56
C GLN A 129 -24.34 27.36 -25.74
N SER A 130 -25.67 27.22 -25.84
CA SER A 130 -26.36 26.90 -27.09
C SER A 130 -26.21 28.03 -28.11
N VAL A 131 -26.45 27.76 -29.39
CA VAL A 131 -26.50 28.81 -30.44
C VAL A 131 -27.54 29.90 -30.12
N ASN A 132 -28.61 29.55 -29.40
CA ASN A 132 -29.63 30.47 -28.89
C ASN A 132 -29.20 31.19 -27.59
N SER A 133 -27.90 31.15 -27.26
CA SER A 133 -27.25 31.79 -26.11
C SER A 133 -27.76 31.37 -24.72
N GLY A 134 -28.46 30.24 -24.61
CA GLY A 134 -28.78 29.62 -23.33
C GLY A 134 -27.58 28.83 -22.78
N SER A 135 -27.13 29.17 -21.58
CA SER A 135 -25.97 28.55 -20.93
C SER A 135 -26.22 27.10 -20.47
N LEU A 136 -25.13 26.35 -20.23
CA LEU A 136 -25.15 25.03 -19.62
C LEU A 136 -25.55 25.14 -18.13
N ALA A 137 -26.71 24.57 -17.78
CA ALA A 137 -27.36 24.78 -16.49
C ALA A 137 -26.52 24.43 -15.24
N SER A 138 -25.55 23.55 -15.36
CA SER A 138 -24.51 23.30 -14.35
C SER A 138 -23.29 22.64 -14.99
N ALA A 139 -22.10 22.95 -14.49
CA ALA A 139 -20.86 22.36 -15.00
C ALA A 139 -20.87 20.82 -14.87
N ARG A 140 -20.11 20.14 -15.73
CA ARG A 140 -19.97 18.68 -15.74
C ARG A 140 -18.50 18.31 -15.79
N SER A 141 -18.11 17.33 -14.99
CA SER A 141 -16.73 16.84 -14.92
C SER A 141 -16.72 15.32 -14.99
N PHE A 142 -15.69 14.76 -15.62
CA PHE A 142 -15.48 13.32 -15.80
C PHE A 142 -14.07 12.98 -15.35
N THR A 143 -13.95 12.24 -14.25
CA THR A 143 -12.67 11.73 -13.78
C THR A 143 -12.32 10.48 -14.57
N LEU A 144 -11.14 10.49 -15.19
CA LEU A 144 -10.60 9.43 -16.05
C LEU A 144 -9.36 8.85 -15.37
N GLN A 145 -9.20 7.53 -15.42
CA GLN A 145 -7.97 6.84 -15.05
C GLN A 145 -7.53 6.03 -16.27
N THR A 146 -6.39 6.41 -16.85
CA THR A 146 -5.90 5.72 -18.05
C THR A 146 -5.44 4.29 -17.74
N GLN A 147 -5.53 3.43 -18.75
CA GLN A 147 -5.20 2.01 -18.67
C GLN A 147 -3.73 1.75 -18.30
N ILE A 148 -3.43 0.48 -18.01
CA ILE A 148 -2.06 0.00 -17.81
C ILE A 148 -1.32 -0.03 -19.16
N ASP A 149 -0.06 0.39 -19.16
CA ASP A 149 0.85 0.22 -20.29
C ASP A 149 1.46 -1.19 -20.25
N SER A 150 0.91 -2.12 -21.01
CA SER A 150 1.36 -3.51 -21.10
C SER A 150 2.71 -3.70 -21.83
N SER A 151 3.34 -2.64 -22.35
CA SER A 151 4.69 -2.72 -22.92
C SER A 151 5.74 -3.03 -21.85
N ARG A 152 6.79 -3.78 -22.21
CA ARG A 152 7.87 -4.12 -21.27
C ARG A 152 8.74 -2.90 -20.97
N LYS A 153 8.89 -2.57 -19.67
CA LYS A 153 9.73 -1.48 -19.17
C LYS A 153 11.22 -1.83 -19.13
N PHE A 154 11.54 -3.13 -19.09
CA PHE A 154 12.91 -3.66 -19.09
C PHE A 154 13.07 -4.82 -20.11
N PRO A 155 14.29 -5.08 -20.61
CA PRO A 155 14.57 -6.22 -21.49
C PRO A 155 14.20 -7.55 -20.84
N LEU A 156 13.68 -8.50 -21.62
CA LEU A 156 13.36 -9.85 -21.12
C LEU A 156 14.64 -10.61 -20.75
N ILE A 157 14.69 -11.08 -19.50
CA ILE A 157 15.71 -12.01 -18.97
C ILE A 157 15.04 -13.30 -18.49
N SER A 158 15.83 -14.34 -18.22
CA SER A 158 15.31 -15.61 -17.67
C SER A 158 14.73 -15.43 -16.27
N ASP A 159 13.87 -16.37 -15.85
CA ASP A 159 13.25 -16.36 -14.53
C ASP A 159 14.29 -16.39 -13.39
N ASP A 160 15.35 -17.18 -13.53
CA ASP A 160 16.47 -17.22 -12.56
C ASP A 160 17.20 -15.87 -12.50
N ALA A 161 17.52 -15.27 -13.65
CA ALA A 161 18.17 -13.97 -13.71
C ALA A 161 17.29 -12.84 -13.17
N LEU A 162 15.96 -12.96 -13.30
CA LEU A 162 14.99 -12.04 -12.70
C LEU A 162 14.93 -12.19 -11.17
N LEU A 163 14.94 -13.43 -10.67
CA LEU A 163 15.03 -13.72 -9.23
C LEU A 163 16.35 -13.18 -8.65
N ASP A 164 17.49 -13.46 -9.27
CA ASP A 164 18.79 -12.91 -8.85
C ASP A 164 18.80 -11.38 -8.91
N LYS A 165 18.26 -10.77 -9.96
CA LYS A 165 18.19 -9.30 -10.11
C LYS A 165 17.38 -8.66 -8.99
N VAL A 166 16.25 -9.25 -8.61
CA VAL A 166 15.38 -8.72 -7.55
C VAL A 166 15.98 -8.99 -6.17
N GLN A 167 16.52 -10.18 -5.93
CA GLN A 167 17.25 -10.49 -4.68
C GLN A 167 18.44 -9.53 -4.47
N GLN A 168 19.22 -9.25 -5.52
CA GLN A 168 20.34 -8.31 -5.46
C GLN A 168 19.87 -6.86 -5.22
N GLN A 169 18.80 -6.42 -5.89
CA GLN A 169 18.29 -5.06 -5.73
C GLN A 169 17.68 -4.84 -4.34
N THR A 170 16.90 -5.78 -3.82
CA THR A 170 16.32 -5.71 -2.47
C THR A 170 17.38 -5.86 -1.38
N PHE A 171 18.42 -6.67 -1.60
CA PHE A 171 19.54 -6.78 -0.66
C PHE A 171 20.21 -5.43 -0.36
N LYS A 172 20.24 -4.49 -1.32
CA LYS A 172 20.75 -3.12 -1.10
C LYS A 172 20.06 -2.39 0.06
N TYR A 173 18.80 -2.71 0.40
CA TYR A 173 18.11 -2.08 1.54
C TYR A 173 18.83 -2.39 2.86
N PHE A 174 19.30 -3.63 3.01
CA PHE A 174 20.02 -4.09 4.19
C PHE A 174 21.53 -3.78 4.09
N TRP A 175 22.08 -3.76 2.88
CA TRP A 175 23.50 -3.56 2.65
C TRP A 175 23.89 -2.08 2.57
N ASP A 176 23.44 -1.37 1.53
CA ASP A 176 23.83 0.02 1.26
C ASP A 176 23.05 1.02 2.13
N PHE A 177 21.76 0.74 2.38
CA PHE A 177 20.89 1.54 3.26
C PHE A 177 20.85 1.03 4.72
N GLY A 178 21.64 -0.01 5.04
CA GLY A 178 21.87 -0.43 6.41
C GLY A 178 22.50 0.70 7.24
N HIS A 179 22.12 0.80 8.51
CA HIS A 179 22.51 1.94 9.36
C HIS A 179 24.04 2.03 9.54
N PRO A 180 24.69 3.19 9.29
CA PRO A 180 26.15 3.26 9.14
C PRO A 180 26.95 2.91 10.42
N VAL A 181 26.39 3.16 11.60
CA VAL A 181 27.04 2.83 12.90
C VAL A 181 26.82 1.37 13.30
N SER A 182 25.56 0.96 13.50
CA SER A 182 25.19 -0.37 13.98
C SER A 182 25.14 -1.48 12.92
N GLY A 183 25.09 -1.14 11.63
CA GLY A 183 24.85 -2.09 10.53
C GLY A 183 23.42 -2.64 10.46
N LEU A 184 22.52 -2.22 11.37
CA LEU A 184 21.15 -2.72 11.52
C LEU A 184 20.19 -2.14 10.45
N ALA A 185 19.05 -2.80 10.26
CA ALA A 185 18.05 -2.40 9.27
C ALA A 185 17.26 -1.17 9.75
N ARG A 186 17.25 -0.12 8.93
CA ARG A 186 16.37 1.03 9.12
C ARG A 186 14.91 0.60 8.95
N GLU A 187 14.03 1.11 9.81
CA GLU A 187 12.58 0.88 9.74
C GLU A 187 12.05 1.22 8.34
N ARG A 188 12.31 2.45 7.86
CA ARG A 188 11.86 2.96 6.56
C ARG A 188 12.94 3.83 5.92
N ASN A 189 12.79 4.11 4.63
CA ASN A 189 13.61 5.12 3.95
C ASN A 189 13.49 6.54 4.57
N SER A 190 12.41 6.80 5.31
CA SER A 190 12.12 8.06 6.01
C SER A 190 12.44 8.04 7.52
N SER A 191 12.85 6.93 8.11
CA SER A 191 12.96 6.77 9.58
C SER A 191 14.21 7.39 10.22
N GLY A 192 15.05 8.08 9.44
CA GLY A 192 16.30 8.64 9.92
C GLY A 192 17.20 7.56 10.52
N ASP A 193 17.67 7.77 11.76
CA ASP A 193 18.52 6.81 12.48
C ASP A 193 17.72 5.71 13.21
N VAL A 194 16.40 5.63 13.08
CA VAL A 194 15.59 4.58 13.72
C VAL A 194 15.76 3.25 12.97
N VAL A 195 16.14 2.20 13.72
CA VAL A 195 16.31 0.82 13.25
C VAL A 195 15.34 -0.13 13.97
N THR A 196 14.83 -1.13 13.25
CA THR A 196 13.96 -2.20 13.79
C THR A 196 14.80 -3.39 14.24
N SER A 197 14.45 -4.00 15.37
CA SER A 197 15.11 -5.22 15.83
C SER A 197 14.68 -6.45 15.02
N GLY A 198 13.39 -6.67 14.79
CA GLY A 198 12.89 -7.83 14.03
C GLY A 198 13.23 -7.76 12.54
N GLY A 199 13.09 -6.58 11.92
CA GLY A 199 13.55 -6.32 10.56
C GLY A 199 15.07 -6.49 10.38
N SER A 200 15.86 -6.27 11.44
CA SER A 200 17.29 -6.62 11.44
C SER A 200 17.54 -8.12 11.49
N GLY A 201 16.64 -8.91 12.09
CA GLY A 201 16.66 -10.38 11.96
C GLY A 201 16.53 -10.83 10.51
N PHE A 202 15.62 -10.21 9.75
CA PHE A 202 15.47 -10.45 8.32
C PHE A 202 16.70 -9.99 7.52
N ALA A 203 17.30 -8.86 7.89
CA ALA A 203 18.56 -8.37 7.30
C ALA A 203 19.74 -9.34 7.48
N ILE A 204 19.87 -9.98 8.64
CA ILE A 204 20.89 -11.00 8.91
C ILE A 204 20.74 -12.19 7.94
N MET A 205 19.51 -12.67 7.73
CA MET A 205 19.22 -13.74 6.77
C MET A 205 19.43 -13.31 5.29
N ALA A 206 19.19 -12.03 4.97
CA ALA A 206 19.51 -11.46 3.67
C ALA A 206 21.02 -11.39 3.41
N ILE A 207 21.84 -11.05 4.42
CA ILE A 207 23.32 -11.07 4.33
C ILE A 207 23.84 -12.49 4.04
N ILE A 208 23.33 -13.50 4.73
CA ILE A 208 23.69 -14.91 4.47
C ILE A 208 23.35 -15.31 3.03
N THR A 209 22.14 -14.96 2.57
CA THR A 209 21.69 -15.19 1.19
C THR A 209 22.61 -14.49 0.17
N ALA A 210 23.01 -13.24 0.43
CA ALA A 210 23.88 -12.47 -0.45
C ALA A 210 25.31 -13.02 -0.55
N ILE A 211 25.84 -13.64 0.52
CA ILE A 211 27.11 -14.39 0.45
C ILE A 211 26.94 -15.64 -0.42
N HIS A 212 25.88 -16.42 -0.21
CA HIS A 212 25.61 -17.64 -0.98
C HIS A 212 25.34 -17.35 -2.46
N ARG A 213 24.74 -16.20 -2.79
CA ARG A 213 24.53 -15.72 -4.16
C ARG A 213 25.78 -15.05 -4.77
N GLY A 214 26.85 -14.86 -4.00
CA GLY A 214 28.07 -14.17 -4.47
C GLY A 214 27.90 -12.66 -4.71
N PHE A 215 26.82 -12.04 -4.21
CA PHE A 215 26.62 -10.59 -4.28
C PHE A 215 27.63 -9.85 -3.38
N ILE A 216 28.09 -10.49 -2.31
CA ILE A 216 29.20 -10.08 -1.45
C ILE A 216 30.08 -11.27 -1.10
N THR A 217 31.33 -11.03 -0.70
CA THR A 217 32.20 -12.07 -0.16
C THR A 217 31.81 -12.46 1.28
N ARG A 218 32.14 -13.69 1.70
CA ARG A 218 31.96 -14.13 3.10
C ARG A 218 32.67 -13.22 4.10
N SER A 219 33.82 -12.66 3.73
CA SER A 219 34.58 -11.72 4.58
C SER A 219 33.85 -10.39 4.81
N GLN A 220 33.25 -9.81 3.75
CA GLN A 220 32.40 -8.62 3.88
C GLN A 220 31.18 -8.88 4.75
N GLY A 221 30.46 -9.99 4.49
CA GLY A 221 29.29 -10.37 5.28
C GLY A 221 29.62 -10.67 6.74
N PHE A 222 30.73 -11.36 7.01
CA PHE A 222 31.28 -11.58 8.35
C PHE A 222 31.53 -10.24 9.06
N THR A 223 32.20 -9.31 8.40
CA THR A 223 32.53 -7.98 8.97
C THR A 223 31.27 -7.21 9.35
N ARG A 224 30.26 -7.16 8.46
CA ARG A 224 28.98 -6.52 8.74
C ARG A 224 28.26 -7.17 9.92
N LEU A 225 28.23 -8.50 9.98
CA LEU A 225 27.56 -9.22 11.08
C LEU A 225 28.32 -9.09 12.41
N GLN A 226 29.65 -8.97 12.38
CA GLN A 226 30.43 -8.63 13.57
C GLN A 226 30.07 -7.23 14.09
N THR A 227 29.88 -6.23 13.22
CA THR A 227 29.37 -4.90 13.62
C THR A 227 27.96 -4.99 14.25
N MET A 228 27.02 -5.68 13.59
CA MET A 228 25.64 -5.83 14.06
C MET A 228 25.59 -6.54 15.43
N VAL A 229 26.30 -7.67 15.57
CA VAL A 229 26.36 -8.43 16.82
C VAL A 229 27.08 -7.65 17.92
N ALA A 230 28.16 -6.91 17.62
CA ALA A 230 28.84 -6.09 18.60
C ALA A 230 27.94 -4.94 19.12
N PHE A 231 27.18 -4.29 18.25
CA PHE A 231 26.21 -3.27 18.65
C PHE A 231 25.08 -3.88 19.51
N LEU A 232 24.50 -5.00 19.07
CA LEU A 232 23.42 -5.68 19.79
C LEU A 232 23.86 -6.23 21.16
N LYS A 233 25.10 -6.71 21.28
CA LYS A 233 25.63 -7.29 22.53
C LYS A 233 25.99 -6.23 23.57
N ASN A 234 26.56 -5.10 23.13
CA ASN A 234 27.27 -4.13 23.97
C ASN A 234 26.66 -2.71 24.04
N THR A 235 25.83 -2.32 23.07
CA THR A 235 25.38 -0.93 22.89
C THR A 235 23.86 -0.79 22.90
N ALA A 236 23.15 -1.72 22.25
CA ALA A 236 21.69 -1.73 22.22
C ALA A 236 21.10 -1.99 23.61
N GLN A 237 20.13 -1.16 23.99
CA GLN A 237 19.36 -1.28 25.22
C GLN A 237 18.46 -2.52 25.17
N THR A 238 18.47 -3.29 26.26
CA THR A 238 17.63 -4.49 26.45
C THR A 238 16.89 -4.43 27.77
N PHE A 239 15.71 -5.05 27.82
CA PHE A 239 14.87 -5.16 29.00
C PHE A 239 14.54 -6.64 29.21
N HIS A 240 14.95 -7.23 30.34
CA HIS A 240 14.88 -8.68 30.56
C HIS A 240 15.50 -9.49 29.40
N GLY A 241 16.65 -9.00 28.93
CA GLY A 241 17.41 -9.50 27.77
C GLY A 241 16.77 -9.30 26.39
N ALA A 242 15.46 -9.06 26.30
CA ALA A 242 14.76 -8.76 25.06
C ALA A 242 15.03 -7.32 24.59
N TYR A 243 14.88 -7.08 23.29
CA TYR A 243 15.08 -5.78 22.64
C TYR A 243 13.75 -5.03 22.49
N PRO A 244 13.77 -3.69 22.41
CA PRO A 244 12.62 -2.93 21.93
C PRO A 244 12.35 -3.18 20.44
N HIS A 245 11.13 -2.84 20.01
CA HIS A 245 10.73 -2.80 18.60
C HIS A 245 11.66 -1.88 17.78
N TRP A 246 11.88 -0.66 18.26
CA TRP A 246 12.76 0.34 17.65
C TRP A 246 13.91 0.77 18.57
N LEU A 247 15.08 0.93 17.95
CA LEU A 247 16.31 1.46 18.55
C LEU A 247 16.77 2.70 17.76
N ASN A 248 17.49 3.60 18.41
CA ASN A 248 18.35 4.54 17.70
C ASN A 248 19.61 3.80 17.24
N GLY A 249 19.83 3.71 15.94
CA GLY A 249 20.92 2.95 15.33
C GLY A 249 22.33 3.53 15.55
N SER A 250 22.44 4.74 16.10
CA SER A 250 23.69 5.40 16.48
C SER A 250 24.02 5.23 17.97
N THR A 251 23.04 5.29 18.87
CA THR A 251 23.26 5.25 20.34
C THR A 251 22.86 3.96 21.03
N GLY A 252 22.00 3.14 20.41
CA GLY A 252 21.44 1.94 21.01
C GLY A 252 20.30 2.18 22.02
N ALA A 253 19.90 3.43 22.26
CA ALA A 253 18.75 3.72 23.14
C ALA A 253 17.42 3.29 22.50
N VAL A 254 16.43 2.92 23.33
CA VAL A 254 15.05 2.66 22.88
C VAL A 254 14.45 3.90 22.20
N VAL A 255 13.74 3.68 21.10
CA VAL A 255 12.82 4.67 20.50
C VAL A 255 11.41 4.14 20.72
N PRO A 256 10.57 4.80 21.54
CA PRO A 256 9.21 4.31 21.80
C PRO A 256 8.37 4.20 20.52
N PHE A 257 7.78 3.02 20.30
CA PHE A 257 6.82 2.80 19.20
C PHE A 257 5.45 3.40 19.55
N SER A 258 5.10 3.43 20.84
CA SER A 258 3.97 4.18 21.38
C SER A 258 4.29 4.72 22.78
N GLN A 259 3.37 5.46 23.42
CA GLN A 259 3.59 5.98 24.76
C GLN A 259 3.95 4.87 25.77
N LYS A 260 3.26 3.73 25.73
CA LYS A 260 3.46 2.61 26.67
C LYS A 260 4.41 1.53 26.14
N ASP A 261 4.62 1.50 24.83
CA ASP A 261 5.61 0.63 24.19
C ASP A 261 6.97 1.34 24.08
N ASN A 262 7.67 1.34 25.22
CA ASN A 262 8.98 1.95 25.43
C ASN A 262 9.94 1.01 26.18
N GLY A 263 9.72 -0.30 26.04
CA GLY A 263 10.45 -1.36 26.72
C GLY A 263 10.79 -2.51 25.75
N ALA A 264 10.66 -3.76 26.17
CA ALA A 264 10.88 -4.92 25.30
C ALA A 264 9.66 -5.23 24.43
N ASP A 265 9.91 -5.60 23.17
CA ASP A 265 9.01 -6.32 22.27
C ASP A 265 9.58 -7.74 22.08
N LEU A 266 8.85 -8.74 22.58
CA LEU A 266 9.28 -10.15 22.52
C LEU A 266 9.13 -10.76 21.11
N VAL A 267 8.21 -10.24 20.30
CA VAL A 267 7.94 -10.74 18.95
C VAL A 267 9.03 -10.26 17.99
N GLU A 268 9.36 -8.98 18.01
CA GLU A 268 10.52 -8.44 17.26
C GLU A 268 11.83 -9.06 17.74
N THR A 269 12.01 -9.24 19.05
CA THR A 269 13.13 -10.02 19.61
C THR A 269 13.19 -11.44 19.03
N SER A 270 12.05 -12.11 18.82
CA SER A 270 12.02 -13.46 18.25
C SER A 270 12.42 -13.50 16.77
N TYR A 271 12.07 -12.49 15.97
CA TYR A 271 12.56 -12.38 14.59
C TYR A 271 14.06 -12.06 14.53
N LEU A 272 14.56 -11.22 15.44
CA LEU A 272 15.99 -10.95 15.58
C LEU A 272 16.77 -12.22 15.95
N VAL A 273 16.32 -12.96 16.97
CA VAL A 273 16.95 -14.22 17.42
C VAL A 273 16.89 -15.30 16.33
N GLN A 274 15.79 -15.41 15.57
CA GLN A 274 15.71 -16.29 14.40
C GLN A 274 16.82 -16.00 13.40
N GLY A 275 17.05 -14.72 13.05
CA GLY A 275 18.14 -14.32 12.15
C GLY A 275 19.53 -14.57 12.73
N LEU A 276 19.76 -14.21 13.99
CA LEU A 276 21.02 -14.44 14.70
C LEU A 276 21.39 -15.94 14.75
N LEU A 277 20.42 -16.82 15.01
CA LEU A 277 20.65 -18.26 15.00
C LEU A 277 21.04 -18.77 13.60
N CYS A 278 20.43 -18.26 12.53
CA CYS A 278 20.86 -18.58 11.16
C CYS A 278 22.32 -18.19 10.92
N ALA A 279 22.74 -16.99 11.36
CA ALA A 279 24.14 -16.57 11.26
C ALA A 279 25.08 -17.47 12.11
N ARG A 280 24.67 -17.86 13.31
CA ARG A 280 25.44 -18.77 14.18
C ARG A 280 25.69 -20.13 13.53
N GLN A 281 24.73 -20.65 12.76
CA GLN A 281 24.90 -21.92 12.04
C GLN A 281 25.67 -21.76 10.71
N TYR A 282 25.64 -20.58 10.07
CA TYR A 282 26.31 -20.35 8.78
C TYR A 282 27.79 -19.95 8.89
N PHE A 283 28.17 -19.22 9.96
CA PHE A 283 29.55 -18.88 10.27
C PHE A 283 30.13 -19.91 11.24
N ASP A 284 30.58 -21.03 10.69
CA ASP A 284 30.96 -22.28 11.34
C ASP A 284 32.48 -22.46 11.56
N ALA A 285 33.33 -21.64 10.95
CA ALA A 285 34.79 -21.81 10.98
C ALA A 285 35.41 -21.55 12.36
N SER A 286 36.70 -21.85 12.51
CA SER A 286 37.49 -21.54 13.71
C SER A 286 37.91 -20.05 13.77
N GLY A 287 38.59 -19.66 14.83
CA GLY A 287 39.09 -18.28 14.99
C GLY A 287 37.95 -17.26 15.15
N ALA A 288 37.96 -16.20 14.35
CA ALA A 288 37.04 -15.07 14.49
C ALA A 288 35.56 -15.44 14.34
N GLU A 289 35.22 -16.45 13.52
CA GLU A 289 33.85 -16.96 13.40
C GLU A 289 33.38 -17.66 14.69
N ALA A 290 34.28 -18.30 15.44
CA ALA A 290 33.95 -18.88 16.75
C ALA A 290 33.64 -17.80 17.79
N THR A 291 34.34 -16.66 17.75
CA THR A 291 34.01 -15.47 18.56
C THR A 291 32.63 -14.92 18.20
N LEU A 292 32.31 -14.80 16.90
CA LEU A 292 30.98 -14.37 16.44
C LEU A 292 29.87 -15.32 16.93
N ARG A 293 30.05 -16.64 16.83
CA ARG A 293 29.11 -17.63 17.38
C ARG A 293 28.95 -17.51 18.91
N THR A 294 30.03 -17.21 19.62
CA THR A 294 30.03 -17.03 21.08
C THR A 294 29.24 -15.78 21.47
N ASP A 295 29.47 -14.65 20.78
CA ASP A 295 28.74 -13.41 21.01
C ASP A 295 27.25 -13.53 20.67
N ILE A 296 26.89 -14.26 19.61
CA ILE A 296 25.49 -14.57 19.29
C ILE A 296 24.85 -15.41 20.42
N ASN A 297 25.55 -16.41 20.96
CA ASN A 297 25.07 -17.16 22.12
C ASN A 297 24.90 -16.27 23.35
N THR A 298 25.79 -15.29 23.58
CA THR A 298 25.63 -14.29 24.65
C THR A 298 24.39 -13.42 24.50
N ILE A 299 23.93 -13.14 23.26
CA ILE A 299 22.65 -12.47 23.02
C ILE A 299 21.48 -13.44 23.24
N CYS A 300 21.49 -14.59 22.57
CA CYS A 300 20.35 -15.52 22.57
C CYS A 300 20.03 -16.06 23.97
N ASN A 301 21.05 -16.36 24.77
CA ASN A 301 20.90 -16.90 26.12
C ASN A 301 20.51 -15.83 27.17
N ARG A 302 20.59 -14.54 26.82
CA ARG A 302 20.22 -13.40 27.70
C ARG A 302 18.71 -13.17 27.75
N VAL A 303 17.97 -13.53 26.71
CA VAL A 303 16.53 -13.25 26.60
C VAL A 303 15.75 -14.07 27.62
N GLU A 304 15.12 -13.40 28.58
CA GLU A 304 14.40 -13.99 29.70
C GLU A 304 12.97 -14.40 29.30
N TRP A 305 12.78 -15.32 28.34
CA TRP A 305 11.44 -15.65 27.81
C TRP A 305 10.42 -16.08 28.88
N ASP A 306 10.89 -16.60 30.02
CA ASP A 306 10.03 -16.95 31.15
C ASP A 306 9.56 -15.75 31.98
N TRP A 307 10.28 -14.62 31.97
CA TRP A 307 9.80 -13.33 32.53
C TRP A 307 8.52 -12.86 31.86
N PHE A 308 8.46 -13.00 30.52
CA PHE A 308 7.32 -12.59 29.69
C PHE A 308 6.05 -13.45 29.89
N ARG A 309 6.06 -14.35 30.87
CA ARG A 309 4.87 -15.02 31.41
C ARG A 309 4.15 -14.21 32.49
N ASN A 310 4.62 -13.02 32.87
CA ASN A 310 3.98 -12.10 33.83
C ASN A 310 3.51 -12.82 35.12
N GLY A 311 4.46 -13.19 35.98
CA GLY A 311 4.17 -13.98 37.19
C GLY A 311 3.98 -15.48 36.91
N GLY A 312 4.54 -16.00 35.82
CA GLY A 312 4.56 -17.43 35.53
C GLY A 312 3.27 -18.00 34.92
N GLN A 313 2.40 -17.16 34.33
CA GLN A 313 1.19 -17.61 33.64
C GLN A 313 1.50 -18.59 32.48
N ASN A 314 0.45 -19.26 31.99
CA ASN A 314 0.53 -20.18 30.85
C ASN A 314 0.29 -19.44 29.51
N THR A 315 0.96 -18.31 29.31
CA THR A 315 0.96 -17.52 28.07
C THR A 315 2.24 -16.68 28.01
N LEU A 316 2.64 -16.26 26.81
CA LEU A 316 3.59 -15.16 26.65
C LEU A 316 2.83 -13.83 26.49
N TYR A 317 3.45 -12.74 26.95
CA TYR A 317 3.07 -11.36 26.70
C TYR A 317 4.01 -10.74 25.67
N TRP A 318 3.46 -9.89 24.80
CA TRP A 318 4.20 -9.25 23.71
C TRP A 318 5.18 -8.19 24.24
N HIS A 319 4.74 -7.38 25.20
CA HIS A 319 5.49 -6.21 25.67
C HIS A 319 5.75 -6.25 27.18
N TRP A 320 6.88 -5.68 27.62
CA TRP A 320 7.13 -5.26 29.01
C TRP A 320 7.86 -3.92 29.04
N SER A 321 7.46 -3.02 29.95
CA SER A 321 8.06 -1.68 30.10
C SER A 321 8.63 -1.45 31.51
N PRO A 322 9.80 -0.79 31.66
CA PRO A 322 10.29 -0.37 32.97
C PRO A 322 9.44 0.76 33.60
N ASN A 323 8.67 1.48 32.79
CA ASN A 323 7.84 2.61 33.23
C ASN A 323 6.36 2.22 33.42
N TYR A 324 5.89 1.24 32.65
CA TYR A 324 4.48 0.84 32.55
C TYR A 324 4.23 -0.66 32.81
N ASN A 325 5.26 -1.41 33.21
CA ASN A 325 5.22 -2.85 33.49
C ASN A 325 4.48 -3.65 32.40
N TRP A 326 3.28 -4.15 32.72
CA TRP A 326 2.43 -4.96 31.84
C TRP A 326 1.21 -4.20 31.29
N GLU A 327 1.14 -2.86 31.38
CA GLU A 327 -0.04 -2.08 30.98
C GLU A 327 -0.40 -2.17 29.49
N MET A 328 0.52 -2.58 28.62
CA MET A 328 0.21 -2.95 27.22
C MET A 328 -0.69 -4.19 27.15
N ASN A 329 -0.64 -5.07 28.16
CA ASN A 329 -1.50 -6.22 28.43
C ASN A 329 -1.81 -7.17 27.25
N LEU A 330 -0.96 -7.17 26.23
CA LEU A 330 -1.17 -7.97 25.01
C LEU A 330 -0.57 -9.37 25.19
N GLN A 331 -1.44 -10.36 25.38
CA GLN A 331 -1.06 -11.77 25.35
C GLN A 331 -0.88 -12.24 23.91
N ILE A 332 0.23 -12.92 23.62
CA ILE A 332 0.50 -13.49 22.29
C ILE A 332 -0.35 -14.75 22.12
N ARG A 333 -1.49 -14.66 21.43
CA ARG A 333 -2.38 -15.81 21.13
C ARG A 333 -2.48 -16.02 19.62
N GLY A 334 -2.31 -17.25 19.18
CA GLY A 334 -2.37 -17.62 17.78
C GLY A 334 -3.81 -17.79 17.27
N TRP A 335 -4.02 -17.98 15.97
CA TRP A 335 -2.99 -18.05 14.93
C TRP A 335 -2.74 -16.67 14.29
N ASN A 336 -1.48 -16.25 14.29
CA ASN A 336 -0.97 -15.01 13.71
C ASN A 336 0.52 -15.18 13.35
N GLU A 337 1.27 -14.08 13.18
CA GLU A 337 2.69 -14.07 12.82
C GLU A 337 3.66 -14.63 13.88
N CYS A 338 3.25 -14.74 15.15
CA CYS A 338 4.16 -14.88 16.30
C CYS A 338 4.54 -16.33 16.70
N LEU A 339 4.38 -17.33 15.83
CA LEU A 339 4.68 -18.74 16.13
C LEU A 339 6.13 -18.93 16.63
N VAL A 340 7.10 -18.29 15.96
CA VAL A 340 8.54 -18.39 16.28
C VAL A 340 8.87 -17.89 17.68
N THR A 341 8.09 -16.95 18.23
CA THR A 341 8.25 -16.48 19.62
C THR A 341 8.08 -17.61 20.63
N TYR A 342 7.04 -18.43 20.47
CA TYR A 342 6.83 -19.60 21.32
C TYR A 342 7.83 -20.73 21.05
N VAL A 343 8.22 -20.95 19.80
CA VAL A 343 9.22 -21.97 19.45
C VAL A 343 10.60 -21.65 20.04
N LEU A 344 11.04 -20.39 19.97
CA LEU A 344 12.31 -19.95 20.55
C LEU A 344 12.27 -19.96 22.08
N ALA A 345 11.17 -19.49 22.69
CA ALA A 345 10.97 -19.56 24.14
C ALA A 345 10.99 -21.01 24.66
N ALA A 346 10.40 -21.96 23.92
CA ALA A 346 10.44 -23.39 24.28
C ALA A 346 11.80 -24.05 23.99
N SER A 347 12.65 -23.42 23.18
CA SER A 347 14.00 -23.90 22.84
C SER A 347 15.10 -23.28 23.71
N SER A 348 14.79 -22.29 24.56
CA SER A 348 15.76 -21.63 25.43
C SER A 348 16.22 -22.55 26.56
N THR A 349 17.54 -22.72 26.68
CA THR A 349 18.17 -23.56 27.71
C THR A 349 18.53 -22.81 29.00
N THR A 350 18.40 -21.48 29.00
CA THR A 350 18.58 -20.61 30.19
C THR A 350 17.25 -20.14 30.75
N HIS A 351 16.31 -19.77 29.86
CA HIS A 351 15.05 -19.10 30.18
C HIS A 351 13.88 -19.74 29.43
N GLY A 352 13.75 -21.07 29.58
CA GLY A 352 12.78 -21.89 28.86
C GLY A 352 11.36 -21.83 29.41
N ILE A 353 10.35 -21.93 28.54
CA ILE A 353 8.94 -22.04 28.94
C ILE A 353 8.46 -23.50 29.00
N PRO A 354 7.60 -23.87 29.97
CA PRO A 354 6.96 -25.19 29.97
C PRO A 354 5.91 -25.30 28.85
N ALA A 355 5.70 -26.50 28.31
CA ALA A 355 4.78 -26.75 27.19
C ALA A 355 3.33 -26.28 27.42
N ALA A 356 2.90 -26.15 28.68
CA ALA A 356 1.61 -25.56 29.05
C ALA A 356 1.44 -24.10 28.57
N VAL A 357 2.53 -23.33 28.45
CA VAL A 357 2.52 -21.95 27.93
C VAL A 357 2.15 -21.93 26.44
N TYR A 358 2.66 -22.86 25.64
CA TYR A 358 2.25 -23.03 24.24
C TYR A 358 0.82 -23.56 24.12
N ASN A 359 0.49 -24.63 24.85
CA ASN A 359 -0.82 -25.29 24.72
C ASN A 359 -2.00 -24.44 25.24
N ASN A 360 -1.79 -23.57 26.24
CA ASN A 360 -2.87 -22.77 26.83
C ASN A 360 -2.83 -21.29 26.42
N GLY A 361 -1.65 -20.76 26.05
CA GLY A 361 -1.45 -19.40 25.57
C GLY A 361 -1.61 -19.32 24.05
N TRP A 362 -0.61 -19.82 23.32
CA TRP A 362 -0.60 -19.79 21.85
C TRP A 362 -1.86 -20.42 21.24
N LYS A 363 -2.22 -21.64 21.63
CA LYS A 363 -3.41 -22.32 21.12
C LYS A 363 -4.72 -21.87 21.78
N GLY A 364 -4.65 -21.00 22.79
CA GLY A 364 -5.78 -20.61 23.63
C GLY A 364 -6.70 -19.53 23.04
N SER A 365 -6.63 -19.22 21.75
CA SER A 365 -7.62 -18.35 21.11
C SER A 365 -8.81 -19.14 20.58
N ALA A 366 -10.01 -18.58 20.68
CA ALA A 366 -11.18 -19.09 19.97
C ALA A 366 -11.01 -19.05 18.43
N SER A 367 -10.07 -18.23 17.92
CA SER A 367 -9.70 -18.14 16.50
C SER A 367 -8.43 -18.92 16.12
N TYR A 368 -7.91 -19.79 17.01
CA TYR A 368 -6.71 -20.56 16.71
C TYR A 368 -6.98 -21.64 15.65
N LEU A 369 -7.97 -22.51 15.88
CA LEU A 369 -8.46 -23.46 14.89
C LEU A 369 -9.45 -22.78 13.94
N ASN A 370 -9.41 -23.12 12.65
CA ASN A 370 -10.34 -22.60 11.65
C ASN A 370 -11.14 -23.74 10.99
N GLY A 371 -10.49 -24.56 10.16
CA GLY A 371 -11.10 -25.70 9.47
C GLY A 371 -12.08 -25.37 8.34
N ASN A 372 -12.39 -24.09 8.09
CA ASN A 372 -13.32 -23.69 7.03
C ASN A 372 -12.65 -23.69 5.66
N THR A 373 -13.47 -23.75 4.61
CA THR A 373 -13.02 -23.74 3.21
C THR A 373 -13.33 -22.41 2.53
N TYR A 374 -12.30 -21.78 1.97
CA TYR A 374 -12.40 -20.51 1.23
C TYR A 374 -11.79 -20.70 -0.16
N TYR A 375 -12.49 -20.28 -1.23
CA TYR A 375 -12.05 -20.46 -2.62
C TYR A 375 -11.65 -21.91 -3.02
N GLY A 376 -12.21 -22.92 -2.34
CA GLY A 376 -11.87 -24.34 -2.52
C GLY A 376 -10.73 -24.87 -1.65
N TYR A 377 -10.11 -24.03 -0.81
CA TYR A 377 -9.01 -24.40 0.07
C TYR A 377 -9.45 -24.40 1.54
N THR A 378 -9.32 -25.55 2.20
CA THR A 378 -9.48 -25.65 3.66
C THR A 378 -8.32 -24.96 4.35
N LEU A 379 -8.61 -24.04 5.27
CA LEU A 379 -7.61 -23.34 6.08
C LEU A 379 -7.53 -23.97 7.48
N PRO A 380 -6.42 -24.62 7.87
CA PRO A 380 -6.30 -25.24 9.19
C PRO A 380 -6.48 -24.27 10.38
N LEU A 381 -5.77 -23.15 10.38
CA LEU A 381 -5.65 -22.23 11.53
C LEU A 381 -5.98 -20.77 11.17
N GLY A 382 -6.43 -19.98 12.16
CA GLY A 382 -6.48 -18.52 12.08
C GLY A 382 -7.85 -17.89 11.82
N PRO A 383 -7.91 -16.55 11.69
CA PRO A 383 -9.15 -15.83 11.42
C PRO A 383 -9.75 -16.21 10.06
N ALA A 384 -10.97 -15.77 9.79
CA ALA A 384 -11.62 -16.02 8.50
C ALA A 384 -10.74 -15.51 7.34
N GLN A 385 -10.50 -16.38 6.35
CA GLN A 385 -9.59 -16.16 5.22
C GLN A 385 -8.10 -15.93 5.60
N GLY A 386 -7.69 -16.25 6.83
CA GLY A 386 -6.29 -16.31 7.28
C GLY A 386 -5.68 -14.99 7.75
N GLY A 387 -6.11 -13.86 7.19
CA GLY A 387 -5.65 -12.52 7.58
C GLY A 387 -4.60 -11.94 6.62
N PRO A 388 -3.74 -11.03 7.10
CA PRO A 388 -2.63 -10.49 6.31
C PRO A 388 -1.59 -11.57 5.99
N LEU A 389 -1.11 -11.63 4.75
CA LEU A 389 -0.32 -12.79 4.29
C LEU A 389 1.02 -12.98 5.01
N PHE A 390 1.57 -11.93 5.64
CA PHE A 390 2.82 -12.02 6.42
C PHE A 390 2.76 -12.98 7.62
N PHE A 391 1.57 -13.36 8.08
CA PHE A 391 1.35 -14.45 9.04
C PHE A 391 1.91 -15.80 8.54
N SER A 392 2.12 -15.96 7.24
CA SER A 392 2.76 -17.13 6.61
C SER A 392 4.22 -16.89 6.20
N HIS A 393 4.82 -15.74 6.55
CA HIS A 393 6.20 -15.39 6.19
C HIS A 393 7.12 -15.31 7.41
N TYR A 394 6.87 -14.43 8.38
CA TYR A 394 7.92 -14.01 9.35
C TYR A 394 8.42 -15.15 10.25
N SER A 395 7.52 -15.98 10.77
CA SER A 395 7.89 -17.18 11.54
C SER A 395 8.52 -18.30 10.72
N PHE A 396 8.43 -18.25 9.38
CA PHE A 396 8.86 -19.32 8.47
C PHE A 396 10.11 -18.96 7.65
N MET A 397 10.80 -17.87 7.98
CA MET A 397 12.08 -17.52 7.34
C MET A 397 13.22 -18.44 7.79
N GLY A 398 13.20 -18.89 9.05
CA GLY A 398 14.12 -19.90 9.59
C GLY A 398 13.43 -21.24 9.91
N ILE A 399 12.16 -21.23 10.35
CA ILE A 399 11.40 -22.47 10.55
C ILE A 399 10.91 -22.98 9.19
N ASN A 400 11.39 -24.15 8.75
CA ASN A 400 10.89 -24.79 7.54
C ASN A 400 9.49 -25.39 7.79
N PRO A 401 8.41 -24.97 7.08
CA PRO A 401 7.09 -25.56 7.24
C PRO A 401 6.93 -26.93 6.57
N ASN A 402 7.85 -27.32 5.67
CA ASN A 402 7.75 -28.55 4.90
C ASN A 402 8.00 -29.78 5.77
N GLY A 403 6.97 -30.62 5.93
CA GLY A 403 6.99 -31.75 6.86
C GLY A 403 6.78 -31.36 8.33
N LEU A 404 6.64 -30.06 8.64
CA LEU A 404 6.37 -29.60 9.99
C LEU A 404 4.89 -29.84 10.34
N LEU A 405 4.69 -30.57 11.43
CA LEU A 405 3.42 -31.05 11.93
C LEU A 405 3.35 -30.83 13.44
N ASP A 406 2.18 -30.48 13.94
CA ASP A 406 1.86 -30.64 15.36
C ASP A 406 0.46 -31.28 15.51
N ALA A 407 -0.03 -31.42 16.75
CA ALA A 407 -1.33 -32.02 17.02
C ALA A 407 -2.54 -31.18 16.52
N SER A 408 -2.33 -30.04 15.87
CA SER A 408 -3.35 -29.10 15.42
C SER A 408 -3.28 -28.79 13.92
N ALA A 409 -2.09 -28.78 13.30
CA ALA A 409 -1.95 -28.47 11.87
C ALA A 409 -0.74 -29.11 11.17
N ASN A 410 -0.86 -29.22 9.84
CA ASN A 410 0.28 -29.30 8.92
C ASN A 410 0.62 -27.89 8.45
N TYR A 411 1.84 -27.42 8.73
CA TYR A 411 2.21 -26.02 8.47
C TYR A 411 2.46 -25.72 6.99
N ALA A 412 2.92 -26.69 6.19
CA ALA A 412 2.98 -26.53 4.73
C ALA A 412 1.57 -26.42 4.11
N THR A 413 0.57 -27.13 4.66
CA THR A 413 -0.83 -26.93 4.28
C THR A 413 -1.33 -25.54 4.70
N GLN A 414 -1.00 -25.09 5.91
CA GLN A 414 -1.39 -23.77 6.42
C GLN A 414 -0.85 -22.63 5.53
N THR A 415 0.46 -22.57 5.27
CA THR A 415 1.07 -21.47 4.51
C THR A 415 0.62 -21.47 3.04
N ARG A 416 0.56 -22.64 2.41
CA ARG A 416 0.11 -22.79 1.02
C ARG A 416 -1.37 -22.42 0.85
N ASN A 417 -2.25 -22.92 1.70
CA ASN A 417 -3.67 -22.64 1.55
C ASN A 417 -4.01 -21.20 1.93
N HIS A 418 -3.37 -20.61 2.96
CA HIS A 418 -3.51 -19.18 3.24
C HIS A 418 -3.08 -18.31 2.05
N THR A 419 -1.95 -18.63 1.42
CA THR A 419 -1.48 -17.95 0.21
C THR A 419 -2.48 -18.08 -0.94
N LEU A 420 -2.99 -19.27 -1.20
CA LEU A 420 -3.94 -19.50 -2.30
C LEU A 420 -5.32 -18.86 -2.04
N ILE A 421 -5.74 -18.71 -0.78
CA ILE A 421 -6.93 -17.94 -0.41
C ILE A 421 -6.72 -16.46 -0.70
N ASN A 422 -5.57 -15.90 -0.31
CA ASN A 422 -5.21 -14.50 -0.57
C ASN A 422 -5.13 -14.20 -2.09
N TYR A 423 -4.47 -15.09 -2.85
CA TYR A 423 -4.41 -15.04 -4.32
C TYR A 423 -5.79 -15.10 -4.98
N ASN A 424 -6.63 -16.07 -4.63
CA ASN A 424 -7.95 -16.21 -5.26
C ASN A 424 -8.93 -15.11 -4.83
N TYR A 425 -8.77 -14.54 -3.63
CA TYR A 425 -9.46 -13.30 -3.26
C TYR A 425 -9.10 -12.16 -4.22
N SER A 426 -7.80 -11.78 -4.33
CA SER A 426 -7.37 -10.70 -5.22
C SER A 426 -7.76 -10.95 -6.68
N ARG A 427 -7.63 -12.19 -7.16
CA ARG A 427 -8.00 -12.59 -8.53
C ARG A 427 -9.50 -12.53 -8.79
N SER A 428 -10.34 -12.84 -7.80
CA SER A 428 -11.80 -12.73 -7.90
C SER A 428 -12.32 -11.30 -7.74
N ASN A 429 -11.53 -10.43 -7.10
CA ASN A 429 -11.73 -8.99 -6.99
C ASN A 429 -13.17 -8.57 -6.60
N PRO A 430 -13.70 -9.03 -5.45
CA PRO A 430 -15.10 -8.80 -5.07
C PRO A 430 -15.46 -7.32 -4.88
N GLN A 431 -14.46 -6.46 -4.60
CA GLN A 431 -14.63 -5.00 -4.48
C GLN A 431 -14.48 -4.25 -5.82
N ASN A 432 -14.16 -4.94 -6.92
CA ASN A 432 -13.94 -4.37 -8.25
C ASN A 432 -12.83 -3.29 -8.30
N TYR A 433 -11.77 -3.44 -7.48
CA TYR A 433 -10.61 -2.55 -7.49
C TYR A 433 -9.86 -2.62 -8.81
N PHE A 434 -9.42 -1.47 -9.33
CA PHE A 434 -8.78 -1.38 -10.63
C PHE A 434 -7.36 -1.99 -10.61
N GLY A 435 -7.12 -2.95 -11.51
CA GLY A 435 -5.81 -3.57 -11.73
C GLY A 435 -5.61 -4.93 -11.06
N TYR A 436 -6.42 -5.28 -10.06
CA TYR A 436 -6.41 -6.60 -9.41
C TYR A 436 -6.64 -7.72 -10.43
N SER A 437 -5.80 -8.76 -10.40
CA SER A 437 -5.77 -9.84 -11.39
C SER A 437 -4.99 -11.06 -10.91
N ASP A 438 -4.87 -12.10 -11.74
CA ASP A 438 -3.94 -13.23 -11.49
C ASP A 438 -2.45 -12.82 -11.43
N SER A 439 -2.12 -11.62 -11.93
CA SER A 439 -0.77 -11.08 -12.03
C SER A 439 -0.56 -9.85 -11.14
N VAL A 440 -1.59 -9.42 -10.41
CA VAL A 440 -1.58 -8.28 -9.48
C VAL A 440 -2.40 -8.68 -8.26
N TRP A 441 -1.72 -9.26 -7.28
CA TRP A 441 -2.30 -9.88 -6.09
C TRP A 441 -1.37 -9.76 -4.88
N GLY A 442 -1.91 -10.00 -3.69
CA GLY A 442 -1.16 -10.03 -2.44
C GLY A 442 -1.58 -8.93 -1.47
N LEU A 443 -2.44 -9.30 -0.52
CA LEU A 443 -2.91 -8.45 0.57
C LEU A 443 -2.13 -8.79 1.84
N THR A 444 -1.37 -7.83 2.37
CA THR A 444 -0.68 -7.93 3.66
C THR A 444 -0.53 -6.54 4.28
N ALA A 445 -0.09 -6.48 5.54
CA ALA A 445 0.10 -5.21 6.24
C ALA A 445 1.17 -4.34 5.57
N SER A 446 0.80 -3.11 5.20
CA SER A 446 1.64 -2.23 4.38
C SER A 446 1.23 -0.75 4.47
N ASP A 447 2.09 0.12 3.93
CA ASP A 447 1.71 1.50 3.64
C ASP A 447 0.57 1.55 2.61
N ILE A 448 -0.27 2.56 2.76
CA ILE A 448 -1.39 2.92 1.89
C ILE A 448 -1.35 4.43 1.62
N GLN A 449 -2.24 4.94 0.77
CA GLN A 449 -2.32 6.39 0.58
C GLN A 449 -2.67 7.08 1.91
N ASN A 450 -1.75 7.91 2.40
CA ASN A 450 -1.84 8.68 3.64
C ASN A 450 -1.87 7.86 4.95
N GLY A 451 -1.36 6.62 4.98
CA GLY A 451 -1.30 5.84 6.23
C GLY A 451 -0.71 4.44 6.08
N TYR A 452 -1.02 3.57 7.05
CA TYR A 452 -0.65 2.15 7.10
C TYR A 452 -1.88 1.33 7.50
N THR A 453 -2.06 0.11 6.98
CA THR A 453 -3.13 -0.79 7.43
C THR A 453 -2.77 -2.26 7.28
N ALA A 454 -3.43 -3.12 8.05
CA ALA A 454 -3.29 -4.57 8.00
C ALA A 454 -4.15 -5.18 6.88
N SER A 455 -3.79 -4.91 5.61
CA SER A 455 -4.57 -5.36 4.45
C SER A 455 -4.71 -6.89 4.39
N SER A 456 -5.91 -7.38 4.11
CA SER A 456 -6.22 -8.82 4.06
C SER A 456 -7.49 -9.10 3.24
N PRO A 457 -7.83 -10.36 2.91
CA PRO A 457 -9.11 -10.72 2.28
C PRO A 457 -10.37 -10.31 3.07
N THR A 458 -10.24 -9.94 4.35
CA THR A 458 -11.31 -9.42 5.21
C THR A 458 -11.16 -7.92 5.54
N ASN A 459 -10.10 -7.29 5.03
CA ASN A 459 -9.78 -5.86 5.17
C ASN A 459 -9.04 -5.40 3.89
N ASP A 460 -9.74 -5.44 2.75
CA ASP A 460 -9.19 -4.96 1.48
C ASP A 460 -9.53 -3.47 1.31
N VAL A 461 -8.51 -2.68 0.93
CA VAL A 461 -8.59 -1.23 0.73
C VAL A 461 -8.14 -0.81 -0.67
N GLY A 462 -7.93 -1.77 -1.58
CA GLY A 462 -7.48 -1.51 -2.95
C GLY A 462 -5.97 -1.33 -3.11
N VAL A 463 -5.18 -1.78 -2.14
CA VAL A 463 -3.71 -1.67 -2.14
C VAL A 463 -3.07 -3.05 -2.09
N ILE A 464 -2.35 -3.38 -3.17
CA ILE A 464 -1.49 -4.57 -3.27
C ILE A 464 -0.09 -4.25 -2.76
N ALA A 465 0.45 -5.13 -1.93
CA ALA A 465 1.80 -5.02 -1.37
C ALA A 465 2.69 -6.14 -1.94
N PRO A 466 3.71 -5.84 -2.78
CA PRO A 466 4.48 -6.87 -3.50
C PRO A 466 5.07 -7.97 -2.61
N THR A 467 5.49 -7.64 -1.38
CA THR A 467 6.03 -8.62 -0.44
C THR A 467 5.07 -9.78 -0.15
N ALA A 468 3.74 -9.55 -0.17
CA ALA A 468 2.74 -10.59 0.03
C ALA A 468 2.85 -11.70 -1.02
N ALA A 469 2.87 -11.35 -2.30
CA ALA A 469 3.01 -12.31 -3.39
C ALA A 469 4.44 -12.87 -3.49
N LEU A 470 5.46 -12.03 -3.32
CA LEU A 470 6.85 -12.41 -3.55
C LEU A 470 7.45 -13.24 -2.42
N ALA A 471 7.19 -12.94 -1.14
CA ALA A 471 7.64 -13.78 -0.03
C ALA A 471 6.92 -15.15 0.02
N SER A 472 5.81 -15.30 -0.70
CA SER A 472 5.11 -16.58 -0.90
C SER A 472 5.67 -17.46 -2.02
N PHE A 473 6.80 -17.12 -2.66
CA PHE A 473 7.49 -17.98 -3.63
C PHE A 473 7.66 -19.45 -3.19
N PRO A 474 8.00 -19.77 -1.92
CA PRO A 474 8.11 -21.16 -1.45
C PRO A 474 6.78 -21.95 -1.41
N TYR A 475 5.64 -21.29 -1.60
CA TYR A 475 4.30 -21.88 -1.44
C TYR A 475 3.50 -21.90 -2.75
N THR A 476 3.63 -20.85 -3.56
CA THR A 476 2.88 -20.63 -4.82
C THR A 476 3.80 -20.08 -5.92
N PRO A 477 4.84 -20.84 -6.34
CA PRO A 477 5.90 -20.29 -7.19
C PRO A 477 5.42 -19.80 -8.56
N ALA A 478 4.35 -20.37 -9.12
CA ALA A 478 3.81 -19.94 -10.41
C ALA A 478 3.07 -18.59 -10.29
N GLU A 479 2.21 -18.46 -9.28
CA GLU A 479 1.43 -17.26 -8.97
C GLU A 479 2.33 -16.10 -8.53
N SER A 480 3.36 -16.40 -7.74
CA SER A 480 4.40 -15.45 -7.32
C SER A 480 5.28 -15.00 -8.50
N MET A 481 5.60 -15.91 -9.44
CA MET A 481 6.35 -15.56 -10.66
C MET A 481 5.52 -14.71 -11.63
N ALA A 482 4.22 -14.96 -11.76
CA ALA A 482 3.32 -14.12 -12.55
C ALA A 482 3.29 -12.68 -12.01
N ALA A 483 3.12 -12.53 -10.69
CA ALA A 483 3.19 -11.23 -10.01
C ALA A 483 4.57 -10.56 -10.20
N LEU A 484 5.67 -11.29 -10.00
CA LEU A 484 7.02 -10.74 -10.18
C LEU A 484 7.24 -10.21 -11.60
N LYS A 485 6.83 -10.98 -12.62
CA LYS A 485 6.91 -10.58 -14.02
C LYS A 485 6.06 -9.35 -14.33
N PHE A 486 4.89 -9.19 -13.69
CA PHE A 486 4.08 -7.99 -13.85
C PHE A 486 4.71 -6.77 -13.17
N TYR A 487 5.12 -6.89 -11.91
CA TYR A 487 5.71 -5.79 -11.15
C TYR A 487 7.02 -5.30 -11.77
N TYR A 488 7.83 -6.20 -12.31
CA TYR A 488 9.08 -5.86 -13.00
C TYR A 488 8.87 -5.41 -14.45
N TYR A 489 8.21 -6.21 -15.31
CA TYR A 489 8.13 -5.88 -16.73
C TYR A 489 7.03 -4.88 -17.08
N VAL A 490 5.91 -4.84 -16.37
CA VAL A 490 4.75 -3.97 -16.72
C VAL A 490 4.74 -2.69 -15.88
N LEU A 491 5.02 -2.80 -14.58
CA LEU A 491 5.03 -1.67 -13.64
C LEU A 491 6.44 -1.22 -13.19
N GLY A 492 7.51 -1.76 -13.80
CA GLY A 492 8.88 -1.53 -13.36
C GLY A 492 9.35 -0.07 -13.40
N ASP A 493 8.77 0.75 -14.28
CA ASP A 493 9.03 2.20 -14.32
C ASP A 493 8.45 2.94 -13.10
N LYS A 494 7.58 2.29 -12.32
CA LYS A 494 6.89 2.85 -11.14
C LYS A 494 7.28 2.16 -9.84
N LEU A 495 7.28 0.83 -9.82
CA LEU A 495 7.52 0.03 -8.61
C LEU A 495 9.00 -0.29 -8.37
N PHE A 496 9.73 -0.77 -9.39
CA PHE A 496 11.11 -1.23 -9.22
C PHE A 496 12.10 -0.05 -9.20
N LYS A 497 12.80 0.13 -8.08
CA LYS A 497 13.63 1.30 -7.75
C LYS A 497 14.97 0.86 -7.13
N GLU A 498 15.52 1.72 -6.28
CA GLU A 498 16.89 1.58 -5.77
C GLU A 498 17.08 0.35 -4.87
N TYR A 499 16.01 -0.13 -4.23
CA TYR A 499 16.01 -1.13 -3.15
C TYR A 499 15.00 -2.27 -3.39
N GLY A 500 14.70 -2.56 -4.66
CA GLY A 500 13.59 -3.42 -5.10
C GLY A 500 12.52 -2.64 -5.81
#